data_AF-A0A6I3CZ75-F1
#
_entry.id   AF-A0A6I3CZ75-F1
#
_cell.length_a   1.000
_cell.length_b   1.000
_cell.length_c   1.000
_cell.angle_alpha   90.00
_cell.angle_beta   90.00
_cell.angle_gamma   90.00
#
_symmetry.space_group_name_H-M   'P 1'
#
loop_
_entity.id
_entity.type
_entity.pdbx_description
1 polymer ?
#
loop_
_entity_poly.entity_id
_entity_poly.type
_entity_poly.pdbx_seq_one_letter_code
_entity_poly.pdbx_strand_id
1 'polypeptide(L)'
;MSEIRLSSEKRLRLFSGRGYPELADHVAAELGIPLTPTSAYDFANGEIFVRFEESVRGCDAFVIQSHAAPVNKQIMEQLIMVDALKRASAKRITVVAPFYGYARQDKKHRGREPISARLMADLF
;
A
#
# COMPACT_ATOMS: atom_id res chain seq x y z
N MET A 1 10.41 -27.05 -22.06
CA MET A 1 10.93 -26.14 -21.02
C MET A 1 10.06 -26.30 -19.80
N SER A 2 10.61 -26.84 -18.71
CA SER A 2 9.85 -27.25 -17.52
C SER A 2 9.34 -26.03 -16.76
N GLU A 3 8.03 -25.96 -16.53
CA GLU A 3 7.43 -25.05 -15.54
C GLU A 3 8.08 -25.28 -14.19
N ILE A 4 8.74 -24.23 -13.67
CA ILE A 4 9.11 -24.17 -12.26
C ILE A 4 7.80 -23.96 -11.50
N ARG A 5 7.19 -25.04 -11.01
CA ARG A 5 6.11 -24.97 -10.03
C ARG A 5 6.74 -24.73 -8.65
N LEU A 6 6.63 -23.50 -8.15
CA LEU A 6 6.98 -23.18 -6.77
C LEU A 6 6.03 -23.95 -5.83
N SER A 7 6.51 -25.05 -5.26
CA SER A 7 5.75 -25.85 -4.29
C SER A 7 5.53 -25.04 -3.01
N SER A 8 4.26 -24.86 -2.63
CA SER A 8 3.75 -24.02 -1.53
C SER A 8 3.76 -22.51 -1.81
N GLU A 9 2.86 -22.06 -2.69
CA GLU A 9 2.52 -20.65 -2.81
C GLU A 9 1.93 -20.12 -1.48
N LYS A 10 2.80 -19.65 -0.58
CA LYS A 10 2.46 -18.44 0.18
C LYS A 10 2.34 -17.36 -0.89
N ARG A 11 1.14 -17.18 -1.46
CA ARG A 11 0.89 -16.33 -2.64
C ARG A 11 1.32 -14.90 -2.29
N LEU A 12 2.55 -14.54 -2.64
CA LEU A 12 3.03 -13.18 -2.56
C LEU A 12 2.20 -12.37 -3.55
N ARG A 13 1.59 -11.28 -3.09
CA ARG A 13 0.77 -10.40 -3.93
C ARG A 13 1.27 -8.97 -3.79
N LEU A 14 1.48 -8.33 -4.93
CA LEU A 14 1.89 -6.95 -5.01
C LEU A 14 0.68 -6.07 -5.34
N PHE A 15 0.54 -4.97 -4.62
CA PHE A 15 -0.52 -3.99 -4.79
C PHE A 15 0.12 -2.62 -4.94
N SER A 16 -0.44 -1.79 -5.80
CA SER A 16 -0.01 -0.40 -5.99
C SER A 16 -1.16 0.54 -5.68
N GLY A 17 -0.87 1.62 -4.97
CA GLY A 17 -1.70 2.81 -5.02
C GLY A 17 -1.44 3.65 -6.27
N ARG A 18 -2.16 4.76 -6.40
CA ARG A 18 -2.16 5.68 -7.54
C ARG A 18 -1.10 6.79 -7.45
N GLY A 19 -0.33 6.86 -6.37
CA GLY A 19 0.61 7.95 -6.11
C GLY A 19 1.87 7.92 -6.96
N TYR A 20 2.33 6.72 -7.35
CA TYR A 20 3.49 6.55 -8.23
C TYR A 20 3.50 5.15 -8.86
N PRO A 21 2.56 4.84 -9.77
CA PRO A 21 2.37 3.49 -10.32
C PRO A 21 3.58 2.97 -11.10
N GLU A 22 4.35 3.85 -11.75
CA GLU A 22 5.51 3.46 -12.57
C GLU A 22 6.56 2.70 -11.74
N LEU A 23 6.81 3.11 -10.49
CA LEU A 23 7.73 2.37 -9.60
C LEU A 23 7.18 0.99 -9.26
N ALA A 24 5.87 0.87 -9.06
CA ALA A 24 5.26 -0.42 -8.74
C ALA A 24 5.35 -1.37 -9.94
N ASP A 25 5.19 -0.87 -11.18
CA ASP A 25 5.40 -1.64 -12.41
C ASP A 25 6.86 -2.10 -12.54
N HIS A 26 7.83 -1.23 -12.25
CA HIS A 26 9.25 -1.61 -12.25
C HIS A 26 9.54 -2.69 -11.19
N VAL A 27 9.03 -2.55 -9.96
CA VAL A 27 9.20 -3.56 -8.91
C VAL A 27 8.53 -4.88 -9.29
N ALA A 28 7.34 -4.83 -9.88
CA ALA A 28 6.61 -6.00 -10.39
C ALA A 28 7.43 -6.75 -11.45
N ALA A 29 8.02 -6.03 -12.40
CA ALA A 29 8.87 -6.58 -13.45
C ALA A 29 10.12 -7.27 -12.88
N GLU A 30 10.81 -6.63 -11.92
CA GLU A 30 12.00 -7.21 -11.26
C GLU A 30 11.66 -8.46 -10.45
N LEU A 31 10.47 -8.53 -9.83
CA LEU A 31 10.00 -9.69 -9.08
C LEU A 31 9.40 -10.79 -9.95
N GLY A 32 9.14 -10.52 -11.24
CA GLY A 32 8.49 -11.46 -12.14
C GLY A 32 7.03 -11.78 -11.77
N ILE A 33 6.34 -10.87 -11.08
CA ILE A 33 4.93 -11.03 -10.69
C ILE A 33 4.10 -9.81 -11.13
N PRO A 34 2.85 -9.98 -11.57
CA PRO A 34 2.00 -8.85 -11.93
C PRO A 34 1.50 -8.10 -10.69
N LEU A 35 1.16 -6.82 -10.87
CA LEU A 35 0.33 -6.10 -9.90
C LEU A 35 -1.05 -6.73 -9.81
N THR A 36 -1.59 -6.80 -8.60
CA THR A 36 -2.93 -7.35 -8.36
C THR A 36 -3.98 -6.36 -8.89
N PRO A 37 -4.90 -6.79 -9.77
CA PRO A 37 -5.94 -5.93 -10.31
C PRO A 37 -6.77 -5.27 -9.20
N THR A 38 -6.84 -3.94 -9.22
CA THR A 38 -7.44 -3.12 -8.17
C THR A 38 -8.24 -1.99 -8.82
N SER A 39 -9.54 -1.92 -8.49
CA SER A 39 -10.36 -0.76 -8.83
C SER A 39 -10.16 0.32 -7.75
N ALA A 40 -9.64 1.49 -8.12
CA ALA A 40 -9.49 2.64 -7.22
C ALA A 40 -9.89 3.94 -7.91
N TYR A 41 -10.84 4.67 -7.32
CA TYR A 41 -11.35 5.94 -7.85
C TYR A 41 -11.85 6.84 -6.72
N ASP A 42 -12.09 8.11 -7.06
CA ASP A 42 -12.65 9.08 -6.12
C ASP A 42 -14.15 9.26 -6.38
N PHE A 43 -14.95 9.28 -5.33
CA PHE A 43 -16.34 9.75 -5.39
C PHE A 43 -16.37 11.27 -5.64
N ALA A 44 -17.54 11.79 -6.02
CA ALA A 44 -17.72 13.22 -6.33
C ALA A 44 -17.38 14.15 -5.14
N ASN A 45 -17.46 13.66 -3.91
CA ASN A 45 -17.09 14.39 -2.69
C ASN A 45 -15.59 14.26 -2.31
N GLY A 46 -14.80 13.50 -3.08
CA GLY A 46 -13.37 13.28 -2.84
C GLY A 46 -13.03 12.08 -1.95
N GLU A 47 -14.02 11.32 -1.47
CA GLU A 47 -13.77 10.05 -0.77
C GLU A 47 -13.18 9.01 -1.73
N ILE A 48 -12.34 8.12 -1.20
CA ILE A 48 -11.62 7.12 -2.02
C ILE A 48 -12.34 5.78 -1.92
N PHE A 49 -12.66 5.19 -3.06
CA PHE A 49 -13.08 3.80 -3.17
C PHE A 49 -11.90 2.92 -3.55
N VAL A 50 -11.78 1.75 -2.91
CA VAL A 50 -10.80 0.71 -3.26
C VAL A 50 -11.47 -0.66 -3.23
N ARG A 51 -11.21 -1.48 -4.26
CA ARG A 51 -11.61 -2.89 -4.30
C ARG A 51 -10.59 -3.72 -5.07
N PHE A 52 -10.11 -4.80 -4.46
CA PHE A 52 -9.33 -5.82 -5.18
C PHE A 52 -10.26 -6.70 -6.01
N GLU A 53 -9.90 -6.96 -7.27
CA GLU A 53 -10.75 -7.70 -8.22
C GLU A 53 -10.55 -9.21 -8.12
N GLU A 54 -9.54 -9.65 -7.37
CA GLU A 54 -9.24 -11.05 -7.10
C GLU A 54 -9.27 -11.37 -5.60
N SER A 55 -9.41 -12.66 -5.25
CA SER A 55 -9.27 -13.11 -3.87
C SER A 55 -7.83 -12.93 -3.36
N VAL A 56 -7.73 -12.25 -2.22
CA VAL A 56 -6.47 -11.97 -1.48
C VAL A 56 -6.37 -12.77 -0.17
N ARG A 57 -7.32 -13.69 0.07
CA ARG A 57 -7.34 -14.49 1.30
C ARG A 57 -6.07 -15.32 1.44
N GLY A 58 -5.42 -15.23 2.61
CA GLY A 58 -4.24 -16.01 2.96
C GLY A 58 -2.95 -15.58 2.25
N CYS A 59 -2.97 -14.50 1.45
CA CYS A 59 -1.79 -14.00 0.75
C CYS A 59 -0.82 -13.27 1.70
N ASP A 60 0.45 -13.21 1.29
CA ASP A 60 1.43 -12.29 1.86
C ASP A 60 1.41 -11.03 0.98
N ALA A 61 0.71 -9.99 1.42
CA ALA A 61 0.46 -8.77 0.67
C ALA A 61 1.58 -7.73 0.86
N PHE A 62 2.04 -7.14 -0.23
CA PHE A 62 2.94 -5.99 -0.26
C PHE A 62 2.23 -4.82 -0.92
N VAL A 63 1.98 -3.74 -0.18
CA VAL A 63 1.24 -2.57 -0.65
C VAL A 63 2.20 -1.41 -0.85
N ILE A 64 2.51 -1.09 -2.11
CA ILE A 64 3.39 0.01 -2.48
C ILE A 64 2.56 1.27 -2.67
N GLN A 65 2.93 2.34 -1.97
CA GLN A 65 2.43 3.68 -2.23
C GLN A 65 3.52 4.69 -1.85
N SER A 66 3.79 5.64 -2.74
CA SER A 66 4.61 6.80 -2.42
C SER A 66 3.73 7.94 -1.90
N HIS A 67 4.07 8.53 -0.75
CA HIS A 67 3.29 9.61 -0.15
C HIS A 67 3.61 10.99 -0.77
N ALA A 68 3.56 11.08 -2.11
CA ALA A 68 3.78 12.30 -2.87
C ALA A 68 2.59 13.28 -2.77
N ALA A 69 2.62 14.40 -3.48
CA ALA A 69 1.49 15.33 -3.50
C ALA A 69 0.29 14.74 -4.28
N PRO A 70 -0.95 14.78 -3.75
CA PRO A 70 -1.37 15.27 -2.43
C PRO A 70 -1.14 14.25 -1.29
N VAL A 71 -0.26 14.58 -0.34
CA VAL A 71 0.26 13.63 0.67
C VAL A 71 -0.80 12.92 1.49
N ASN A 72 -1.81 13.65 1.96
CA ASN A 72 -2.88 13.08 2.79
C ASN A 72 -3.76 12.11 2.01
N LYS A 73 -4.01 12.41 0.73
CA LYS A 73 -4.81 11.55 -0.13
C LYS A 73 -4.11 10.22 -0.36
N GLN A 74 -2.81 10.24 -0.64
CA GLN A 74 -2.02 9.02 -0.86
C GLN A 74 -1.90 8.17 0.40
N ILE A 75 -1.71 8.80 1.56
CA ILE A 75 -1.71 8.10 2.86
C ILE A 75 -3.07 7.45 3.13
N MET A 76 -4.16 8.21 2.96
CA MET A 76 -5.51 7.68 3.18
C MET A 76 -5.84 6.53 2.23
N GLU A 77 -5.44 6.61 0.97
CA GLU A 77 -5.60 5.52 0.01
C GLU A 77 -4.88 4.24 0.47
N GLN A 78 -3.63 4.35 0.91
CA GLN A 78 -2.87 3.19 1.37
C GLN A 78 -3.48 2.58 2.64
N LEU A 79 -3.94 3.41 3.58
CA LEU A 79 -4.65 2.95 4.78
C LEU A 79 -5.95 2.21 4.43
N ILE A 80 -6.73 2.71 3.46
CA ILE A 80 -7.94 2.05 2.97
C ILE A 80 -7.61 0.71 2.30
N MET A 81 -6.53 0.64 1.51
CA MET A 81 -6.04 -0.62 0.93
C MET A 81 -5.65 -1.63 2.02
N VAL A 82 -4.97 -1.19 3.08
CA VAL A 82 -4.59 -2.04 4.22
C VAL A 82 -5.83 -2.55 4.97
N ASP A 83 -6.82 -1.71 5.23
CA ASP A 83 -8.09 -2.15 5.85
C ASP A 83 -8.82 -3.18 4.97
N ALA A 84 -8.88 -2.94 3.65
CA ALA A 84 -9.48 -3.89 2.70
C ALA A 84 -8.77 -5.25 2.72
N LEU A 85 -7.44 -5.29 2.73
CA LEU A 85 -6.66 -6.53 2.83
C LEU A 85 -6.90 -7.26 4.16
N LYS A 86 -6.93 -6.51 5.26
CA LYS A 86 -7.17 -7.05 6.62
C LYS A 86 -8.54 -7.72 6.68
N ARG A 87 -9.60 -7.05 6.20
CA ARG A 87 -10.97 -7.59 6.16
C ARG A 87 -11.11 -8.75 5.17
N ALA A 88 -10.35 -8.74 4.08
CA ALA A 88 -10.29 -9.83 3.12
C ALA A 88 -9.43 -11.03 3.59
N SER A 89 -8.96 -11.02 4.85
CA SER A 89 -8.22 -12.11 5.48
C SER A 89 -6.87 -12.40 4.81
N ALA A 90 -6.14 -11.36 4.39
CA ALA A 90 -4.72 -11.49 4.05
C ALA A 90 -3.96 -12.05 5.26
N LYS A 91 -2.96 -12.92 5.01
CA LYS A 91 -2.18 -13.55 6.09
C LYS A 91 -1.19 -12.58 6.71
N ARG A 92 -0.56 -11.76 5.87
CA ARG A 92 0.39 -10.72 6.25
C ARG A 92 0.20 -9.53 5.32
N ILE A 93 0.32 -8.33 5.87
CA ILE A 93 0.30 -7.09 5.11
C ILE A 93 1.59 -6.35 5.41
N THR A 94 2.38 -6.07 4.38
CA THR A 94 3.61 -5.30 4.44
C THR A 94 3.40 -4.00 3.70
N VAL A 95 3.50 -2.88 4.42
CA VAL A 95 3.42 -1.54 3.85
C VAL A 95 4.78 -1.17 3.29
N VAL A 96 4.81 -0.77 2.02
CA VAL A 96 6.02 -0.28 1.35
C VAL A 96 5.79 1.18 1.01
N ALA A 97 6.51 2.07 1.70
CA ALA A 97 6.39 3.52 1.54
C ALA A 97 7.74 4.13 1.09
N PRO A 98 8.04 4.15 -0.22
CA PRO A 98 9.32 4.66 -0.74
C PRO A 98 9.61 6.11 -0.32
N PHE A 99 8.57 6.94 -0.24
CA PHE A 99 8.62 8.25 0.39
C PHE A 99 7.69 8.26 1.61
N TYR A 100 8.27 8.44 2.80
CA TYR A 100 7.52 8.46 4.05
C TYR A 100 6.96 9.86 4.33
N GLY A 101 5.67 10.05 4.07
CA GLY A 101 4.97 11.30 4.36
C GLY A 101 5.08 11.68 5.83
N TYR A 102 5.12 12.98 6.11
CA TYR A 102 5.29 13.53 7.47
C TYR A 102 6.63 13.22 8.18
N ALA A 103 7.59 12.54 7.52
CA ALA A 103 8.90 12.20 8.11
C ALA A 103 9.65 13.39 8.72
N ARG A 104 9.46 14.62 8.20
CA ARG A 104 10.14 15.82 8.70
C ARG A 104 9.65 16.28 10.08
N GLN A 105 8.47 15.87 10.53
CA GLN A 105 7.90 16.20 11.85
C GLN A 105 8.08 15.01 12.79
N ASP A 106 9.33 14.63 13.04
CA ASP A 106 9.77 13.46 13.84
C ASP A 106 10.01 13.78 15.31
N LYS A 107 9.97 15.06 15.68
CA LYS A 107 10.08 15.55 17.05
C LYS A 107 9.25 16.81 17.23
N LYS A 108 9.18 17.26 18.49
CA LYS A 108 8.65 18.57 18.83
C LYS A 108 9.77 19.59 18.71
N HIS A 109 9.65 20.54 17.80
CA HIS A 109 10.55 21.69 17.73
C HIS A 109 10.11 22.79 18.70
N ARG A 110 8.80 22.88 18.96
CA ARG A 110 8.21 23.73 20.01
C ARG A 110 7.19 22.96 20.85
N GLY A 111 6.87 23.52 22.01
CA GLY A 111 5.76 23.03 22.82
C GLY A 111 4.45 23.02 22.02
N ARG A 112 3.60 22.00 22.26
CA ARG A 112 2.28 21.82 21.62
C ARG A 112 2.30 21.51 20.11
N GLU A 113 3.44 21.09 19.56
CA GLU A 113 3.50 20.49 18.22
C GLU A 113 3.21 18.96 18.26
N PRO A 114 2.65 18.39 17.19
CA PRO A 114 2.55 16.94 17.03
C PRO A 114 3.91 16.32 16.65
N ILE A 115 4.01 15.01 16.81
CA ILE A 115 5.06 14.19 16.20
C ILE A 115 4.38 13.37 15.10
N SER A 116 4.16 14.00 13.94
CA SER A 116 3.33 13.41 12.88
C SER A 116 3.95 12.15 12.29
N ALA A 117 5.29 12.03 12.27
CA ALA A 117 5.94 10.78 11.85
C ALA A 117 5.57 9.61 12.78
N ARG A 118 5.43 9.86 14.10
CA ARG A 118 4.98 8.85 15.06
C ARG A 118 3.51 8.51 14.86
N LEU A 119 2.67 9.51 14.63
CA LEU A 119 1.25 9.30 14.32
C LEU A 119 1.07 8.41 13.08
N MET A 120 1.85 8.63 12.02
CA MET A 120 1.77 7.78 10.82
C MET A 120 2.06 6.31 11.17
N ALA A 121 3.07 6.04 12.00
CA ALA A 121 3.35 4.68 12.46
C ALA A 121 2.26 4.08 13.37
N ASP A 122 1.41 4.88 14.01
CA ASP A 122 0.27 4.40 14.80
C ASP A 122 -0.98 4.13 13.96
N LEU A 123 -1.10 4.75 12.79
CA LEU A 123 -2.22 4.54 11.87
C LEU A 123 -2.08 3.24 11.05
N PHE A 124 -0.85 2.76 10.83
CA PHE A 124 -0.54 1.50 10.13
C PHE A 124 -0.42 0.32 11.10
#